data_AF-A0A950IUJ0-F1
#
_entry.id   AF-A0A950IUJ0-F1
#
_cell.length_a   1.000
_cell.length_b   1.000
_cell.length_c   1.000
_cell.angle_alpha   90.00
_cell.angle_beta   90.00
_cell.angle_gamma   90.00
#
_symmetry.space_group_name_H-M   'P 1'
#
loop_
_entity.id
_entity.type
_entity.pdbx_description
1 polymer ?
#
loop_
_entity_poly.entity_id
_entity_poly.type
_entity_poly.pdbx_seq_one_letter_code
_entity_poly.pdbx_strand_id
1 'polypeptide(L)'
;MKVTFCKTLLVAVAIVGIAIIGAGAASAQDVYKVNYFSNNFAPAPDATVRIDNPGLTYGNLCAMIYVFDADQQLSECCGCVETHNGLRTLSVRGNLTSNPLTGIVSRNGVIKVVSAAVNNSPCDPTSNVTPKANLRVWVTHIQNAVGGAYPITETESSDSTLGATELANLQAQCSFINILGSGQGLCSCGYGD
;
A
#
# COMPACT_ATOMS: atom_id res chain seq x y z
N MET A 1 2.08 82.62 -12.42
CA MET A 1 3.10 81.73 -13.00
C MET A 1 2.45 80.41 -13.35
N LYS A 2 2.49 80.04 -14.63
CA LYS A 2 2.22 78.68 -15.12
C LYS A 2 3.42 77.80 -14.78
N VAL A 3 3.19 76.62 -14.21
CA VAL A 3 3.93 75.40 -14.58
C VAL A 3 2.96 74.22 -14.48
N THR A 4 2.56 73.73 -15.64
CA THR A 4 1.95 72.40 -15.84
C THR A 4 3.05 71.49 -16.34
N PHE A 5 3.31 70.35 -15.70
CA PHE A 5 4.03 69.18 -16.25
C PHE A 5 3.94 68.06 -15.20
N CYS A 6 3.88 66.77 -15.47
CA CYS A 6 3.36 65.95 -16.56
C CYS A 6 3.41 64.52 -15.97
N LYS A 7 2.38 63.71 -16.21
CA LYS A 7 2.36 62.29 -15.83
C LYS A 7 3.64 61.58 -16.32
N THR A 8 4.43 61.00 -15.42
CA THR A 8 5.36 59.92 -15.74
C THR A 8 5.46 58.95 -14.56
N LEU A 9 4.70 57.86 -14.72
CA LEU A 9 4.99 56.48 -14.35
C LEU A 9 6.32 56.23 -13.60
N LEU A 10 6.24 55.83 -12.33
CA LEU A 10 7.22 54.92 -11.72
C LEU A 10 6.47 54.03 -10.73
N VAL A 11 6.01 52.89 -11.26
CA VAL A 11 5.50 51.76 -10.50
C VAL A 11 6.69 51.11 -9.79
N ALA A 12 6.88 51.39 -8.51
CA ALA A 12 7.79 50.62 -7.67
C ALA A 12 7.03 49.41 -7.11
N VAL A 13 7.02 48.31 -7.87
CA VAL A 13 6.56 47.01 -7.37
C VAL A 13 7.57 46.52 -6.33
N ALA A 14 7.23 46.63 -5.04
CA ALA A 14 7.97 45.96 -3.99
C ALA A 14 7.66 44.45 -4.03
N ILE A 15 8.39 43.72 -4.86
CA ILE A 15 8.42 42.25 -4.88
C ILE A 15 9.35 41.79 -3.76
N VAL A 16 8.83 41.59 -2.55
CA VAL A 16 9.45 40.66 -1.57
C VAL A 16 8.33 40.04 -0.72
N GLY A 17 7.57 39.14 -1.33
CA GLY A 17 6.83 38.11 -0.59
C GLY A 17 7.61 36.82 -0.73
N ILE A 18 8.49 36.53 0.23
CA ILE A 18 9.21 35.26 0.29
C ILE A 18 8.16 34.17 0.46
N ALA A 19 7.94 33.38 -0.60
CA ALA A 19 7.22 32.12 -0.49
C ALA A 19 8.04 31.21 0.43
N ILE A 20 7.57 31.06 1.67
CA ILE A 20 8.03 29.97 2.52
C ILE A 20 7.45 28.71 1.86
N ILE A 21 8.23 28.09 0.97
CA ILE A 21 8.01 26.69 0.59
C ILE A 21 8.29 25.93 1.88
N GLY A 22 7.27 25.76 2.71
CA GLY A 22 7.31 24.81 3.79
C GLY A 22 7.54 23.47 3.14
N ALA A 23 8.78 22.97 3.18
CA ALA A 23 9.02 21.55 3.08
C ALA A 23 8.33 20.93 4.31
N GLY A 24 7.04 20.66 4.19
CA GLY A 24 6.33 19.84 5.15
C GLY A 24 7.07 18.51 5.17
N ALA A 25 7.70 18.18 6.29
CA ALA A 25 8.13 16.82 6.52
C ALA A 25 6.86 15.96 6.38
N ALA A 26 6.75 15.21 5.30
CA ALA A 26 5.67 14.25 5.13
C ALA A 26 5.89 13.18 6.20
N SER A 27 5.21 13.30 7.33
CA SER A 27 5.15 12.23 8.31
C SER A 27 4.45 11.06 7.66
N ALA A 28 5.13 9.90 7.59
CA ALA A 28 4.49 8.68 7.13
C ALA A 28 3.21 8.45 7.95
N GLN A 29 2.10 8.23 7.25
CA GLN A 29 0.81 8.01 7.88
C GLN A 29 0.75 6.53 8.28
N ASP A 30 0.29 6.22 9.50
CA ASP A 30 0.10 4.85 10.03
C ASP A 30 -1.07 4.11 9.35
N VAL A 31 -1.21 4.31 8.05
CA VAL A 31 -2.29 3.79 7.19
C VAL A 31 -1.76 3.04 5.98
N TYR A 32 -0.48 3.18 5.63
CA TYR A 32 0.06 2.61 4.40
C TYR A 32 1.39 1.90 4.67
N LYS A 33 1.30 0.57 4.67
CA LYS A 33 2.39 -0.36 4.98
C LYS A 33 2.95 -0.91 3.68
N VAL A 34 4.26 -0.84 3.51
CA VAL A 34 4.94 -1.34 2.31
C VAL A 34 6.04 -2.30 2.72
N ASN A 35 6.08 -3.45 2.06
CA ASN A 35 7.14 -4.44 2.20
C ASN A 35 7.35 -5.19 0.88
N TYR A 36 8.38 -6.01 0.79
CA TYR A 36 8.66 -6.80 -0.41
C TYR A 36 8.60 -8.30 -0.11
N PHE A 37 8.60 -9.09 -1.17
CA PHE A 37 8.85 -10.52 -1.11
C PHE A 37 9.86 -10.91 -2.18
N SER A 38 10.58 -12.00 -1.95
CA SER A 38 11.59 -12.52 -2.86
C SER A 38 11.65 -14.04 -2.75
N ASN A 39 12.32 -14.68 -3.72
CA ASN A 39 12.47 -16.13 -3.79
C ASN A 39 11.15 -16.90 -3.71
N ASN A 40 10.07 -16.35 -4.27
CA ASN A 40 8.75 -16.99 -4.29
C ASN A 40 8.66 -18.07 -5.38
N PHE A 41 9.38 -19.18 -5.18
CA PHE A 41 9.36 -20.34 -6.08
C PHE A 41 9.91 -21.58 -5.37
N ALA A 42 9.55 -22.78 -5.82
CA ALA A 42 10.15 -24.02 -5.30
C ALA A 42 11.58 -24.21 -5.84
N PRO A 43 12.55 -24.66 -5.00
CA PRO A 43 12.38 -25.29 -3.70
C PRO A 43 12.46 -24.33 -2.50
N ALA A 44 12.45 -23.02 -2.70
CA ALA A 44 12.48 -22.07 -1.59
C ALA A 44 11.21 -22.21 -0.71
N PRO A 45 11.33 -22.01 0.61
CA PRO A 45 10.17 -22.00 1.51
C PRO A 45 9.22 -20.87 1.13
N ASP A 46 8.02 -20.93 1.69
CA ASP A 46 7.02 -19.89 1.49
C ASP A 46 7.23 -18.72 2.46
N ALA A 47 7.06 -17.50 1.96
CA ALA A 47 7.02 -16.30 2.79
C ALA A 47 5.61 -16.14 3.37
N THR A 48 5.52 -15.38 4.47
CA THR A 48 4.26 -15.14 5.18
C THR A 48 4.10 -13.66 5.47
N VAL A 49 2.88 -13.15 5.29
CA VAL A 49 2.47 -11.84 5.79
C VAL A 49 1.61 -12.03 7.02
N ARG A 50 1.91 -11.31 8.09
CA ARG A 50 1.12 -11.26 9.32
C ARG A 50 0.52 -9.89 9.49
N ILE A 51 -0.76 -9.81 9.81
CA ILE A 51 -1.50 -8.56 9.97
C ILE A 51 -2.20 -8.59 11.33
N ASP A 52 -1.95 -7.56 12.14
CA ASP A 52 -2.56 -7.39 13.46
C ASP A 52 -3.37 -6.09 13.50
N ASN A 53 -4.50 -6.13 14.22
CA ASN A 53 -5.23 -4.94 14.65
C ASN A 53 -5.02 -4.76 16.18
N PRO A 54 -4.03 -3.96 16.60
CA PRO A 54 -3.65 -3.81 18.01
C PRO A 54 -4.66 -3.00 18.83
N GLY A 55 -5.77 -2.55 18.22
CA GLY A 55 -6.91 -2.10 19.00
C GLY A 55 -6.91 -0.66 19.51
N LEU A 56 -6.26 0.30 18.83
CA LEU A 56 -6.30 1.74 19.14
C LEU A 56 -7.73 2.27 19.26
N THR A 57 -8.63 1.78 18.39
CA THR A 57 -10.06 1.98 18.52
C THR A 57 -10.75 0.64 18.60
N TYR A 58 -11.74 0.51 19.48
CA TYR A 58 -12.56 -0.70 19.57
C TYR A 58 -13.36 -0.86 18.26
N GLY A 59 -13.04 -1.89 17.48
CA GLY A 59 -13.69 -2.17 16.20
C GLY A 59 -12.76 -2.83 15.18
N ASN A 60 -13.38 -3.32 14.11
CA ASN A 60 -12.66 -3.97 13.01
C ASN A 60 -12.03 -2.92 12.08
N LEU A 61 -10.92 -3.31 11.45
CA LEU A 61 -10.30 -2.58 10.36
C LEU A 61 -10.28 -3.44 9.11
N CYS A 62 -9.98 -2.83 7.97
CA CYS A 62 -9.69 -3.53 6.73
C CYS A 62 -8.22 -3.43 6.39
N ALA A 63 -7.63 -4.57 6.04
CA ALA A 63 -6.38 -4.65 5.31
C ALA A 63 -6.70 -4.70 3.82
N MET A 64 -6.56 -3.57 3.11
CA MET A 64 -6.65 -3.55 1.65
C MET A 64 -5.28 -3.86 1.07
N ILE A 65 -5.13 -5.04 0.48
CA ILE A 65 -3.87 -5.62 0.05
C ILE A 65 -3.73 -5.48 -1.47
N TYR A 66 -2.58 -5.00 -1.90
CA TYR A 66 -2.21 -4.82 -3.31
C TYR A 66 -0.82 -5.40 -3.53
N VAL A 67 -0.72 -6.40 -4.40
CA VAL A 67 0.51 -7.14 -4.68
C VAL A 67 1.00 -6.76 -6.06
N PHE A 68 2.16 -6.14 -6.13
CA PHE A 68 2.82 -5.77 -7.37
C PHE A 68 3.95 -6.75 -7.67
N ASP A 69 4.12 -7.10 -8.94
CA ASP A 69 5.34 -7.75 -9.41
C ASP A 69 6.51 -6.76 -9.50
N ALA A 70 7.71 -7.26 -9.80
CA ALA A 70 8.89 -6.42 -9.96
C ALA A 70 8.84 -5.53 -11.22
N ASP A 71 7.94 -5.81 -12.17
CA ASP A 71 7.72 -5.03 -13.38
C ASP A 71 6.67 -3.91 -13.17
N GLN A 72 6.33 -3.63 -11.91
CA GLN A 72 5.42 -2.56 -11.48
C GLN A 72 3.96 -2.79 -11.91
N GLN A 73 3.57 -4.03 -12.22
CA GLN A 73 2.19 -4.38 -12.55
C GLN A 73 1.48 -4.90 -11.30
N LEU A 74 0.25 -4.43 -11.06
CA LEU A 74 -0.59 -5.03 -10.03
C LEU A 74 -0.94 -6.46 -10.47
N SER A 75 -0.47 -7.43 -9.69
CA SER A 75 -0.64 -8.85 -9.94
C SER A 75 -1.91 -9.38 -9.27
N GLU A 76 -2.10 -9.04 -7.98
CA GLU A 76 -3.27 -9.44 -7.20
C GLU A 76 -3.71 -8.35 -6.23
N CYS A 77 -5.00 -8.33 -5.88
CA CYS A 77 -5.54 -7.49 -4.81
C CYS A 77 -6.72 -8.16 -4.08
N CYS A 78 -6.92 -7.80 -2.81
CA CYS A 78 -8.00 -8.29 -1.96
C CYS A 78 -8.15 -7.42 -0.71
N GLY A 79 -9.28 -7.53 -0.03
CA GLY A 79 -9.51 -6.86 1.25
C GLY A 79 -9.85 -7.88 2.33
N CYS A 80 -9.20 -7.76 3.49
CA CYS A 80 -9.38 -8.67 4.62
C CYS A 80 -9.79 -7.92 5.88
N VAL A 81 -10.73 -8.50 6.63
CA VAL A 81 -11.22 -7.91 7.88
C VAL A 81 -10.28 -8.28 9.01
N GLU A 82 -9.86 -7.31 9.80
CA GLU A 82 -9.05 -7.55 10.99
C GLU A 82 -9.87 -7.24 12.24
N THR A 83 -10.26 -8.29 12.95
CA THR A 83 -10.97 -8.19 14.24
C THR A 83 -10.06 -7.57 15.30
N HIS A 84 -10.65 -6.97 16.35
CA HIS A 84 -9.89 -6.34 17.41
C HIS A 84 -8.96 -7.36 18.12
N ASN A 85 -7.65 -7.09 18.17
CA ASN A 85 -6.59 -8.01 18.62
C ASN A 85 -6.52 -9.33 17.82
N GLY A 86 -7.07 -9.35 16.61
CA GLY A 86 -6.95 -10.46 15.67
C GLY A 86 -5.58 -10.47 15.00
N LEU A 87 -5.07 -11.67 14.71
CA LEU A 87 -3.84 -11.88 13.96
C LEU A 87 -4.12 -12.75 12.74
N ARG A 88 -4.11 -12.12 11.56
CA ARG A 88 -4.21 -12.81 10.29
C ARG A 88 -2.84 -13.23 9.78
N THR A 89 -2.76 -14.45 9.25
CA THR A 89 -1.57 -14.96 8.56
C THR A 89 -1.90 -15.36 7.13
N LEU A 90 -1.12 -14.83 6.20
CA LEU A 90 -1.24 -15.02 4.76
C LEU A 90 0.02 -15.71 4.23
N SER A 91 -0.15 -16.74 3.43
CA SER A 91 0.89 -17.32 2.58
C SER A 91 1.16 -16.39 1.40
N VAL A 92 2.42 -16.00 1.15
CA VAL A 92 2.74 -15.20 -0.04
C VAL A 92 2.43 -16.03 -1.29
N ARG A 93 2.89 -17.27 -1.35
CA ARG A 93 2.68 -18.13 -2.52
C ARG A 93 1.22 -18.54 -2.74
N GLY A 94 0.54 -18.89 -1.66
CA GLY A 94 -0.77 -19.53 -1.66
C GLY A 94 -1.94 -18.58 -1.49
N ASN A 95 -1.72 -17.36 -0.97
CA ASN A 95 -2.77 -16.37 -0.83
C ASN A 95 -2.55 -15.12 -1.67
N LEU A 96 -1.30 -14.67 -1.87
CA LEU A 96 -0.99 -13.36 -2.46
C LEU A 96 -0.45 -13.41 -3.90
N THR A 97 0.00 -14.58 -4.37
CA THR A 97 0.57 -14.75 -5.73
C THR A 97 0.07 -16.01 -6.44
N SER A 98 -1.00 -16.65 -5.93
CA SER A 98 -1.51 -17.93 -6.44
C SER A 98 -2.40 -17.79 -7.68
N ASN A 99 -2.93 -16.60 -7.92
CA ASN A 99 -3.92 -16.29 -8.94
C ASN A 99 -3.60 -14.95 -9.63
N PRO A 100 -2.40 -14.78 -10.21
CA PRO A 100 -1.98 -13.51 -10.79
C PRO A 100 -2.81 -13.16 -12.03
N LEU A 101 -3.08 -11.87 -12.26
CA LEU A 101 -3.82 -11.37 -13.43
C LEU A 101 -3.24 -11.83 -14.78
N THR A 102 -1.92 -12.02 -14.85
CA THR A 102 -1.22 -12.41 -16.09
C THR A 102 -1.11 -13.92 -16.25
N GLY A 103 -1.53 -14.71 -15.25
CA GLY A 103 -1.27 -16.15 -15.16
C GLY A 103 0.19 -16.50 -14.86
N ILE A 104 1.07 -15.52 -14.65
CA ILE A 104 2.49 -15.73 -14.35
C ILE A 104 2.76 -15.39 -12.89
N VAL A 105 3.21 -16.39 -12.12
CA VAL A 105 3.54 -16.21 -10.69
C VAL A 105 4.83 -15.39 -10.55
N SER A 106 4.73 -14.25 -9.86
CA SER A 106 5.86 -13.38 -9.57
C SER A 106 6.81 -14.03 -8.56
N ARG A 107 8.11 -14.08 -8.91
CA ARG A 107 9.16 -14.61 -8.01
C ARG A 107 9.59 -13.61 -6.93
N ASN A 108 9.31 -12.34 -7.16
CA ASN A 108 9.58 -11.21 -6.28
C ASN A 108 8.61 -10.07 -6.61
N GLY A 109 8.51 -9.12 -5.69
CA GLY A 109 7.57 -8.02 -5.84
C GLY A 109 7.37 -7.24 -4.56
N VAL A 110 6.34 -6.40 -4.54
CA VAL A 110 6.01 -5.49 -3.44
C VAL A 110 4.60 -5.80 -2.94
N ILE A 111 4.45 -5.90 -1.62
CA ILE A 111 3.16 -6.01 -0.94
C ILE A 111 2.87 -4.65 -0.29
N LYS A 112 1.73 -4.09 -0.68
CA LYS A 112 1.22 -2.82 -0.18
C LYS A 112 -0.07 -3.10 0.58
N VAL A 113 -0.15 -2.64 1.82
CA VAL A 113 -1.35 -2.77 2.65
C VAL A 113 -1.82 -1.40 3.07
N VAL A 114 -3.06 -1.05 2.73
CA VAL A 114 -3.75 0.14 3.23
C VAL A 114 -4.65 -0.28 4.38
N SER A 115 -4.35 0.24 5.57
CA SER A 115 -5.22 0.16 6.74
C SER A 115 -6.41 1.11 6.55
N ALA A 116 -7.61 0.56 6.60
CA ALA A 116 -8.84 1.29 6.28
C ALA A 116 -9.96 1.02 7.28
N ALA A 117 -10.92 1.94 7.34
CA ALA A 117 -12.20 1.65 7.97
C ALA A 117 -12.92 0.54 7.18
N VAL A 118 -13.74 -0.25 7.88
CA VAL A 118 -14.62 -1.25 7.26
C VAL A 118 -15.49 -0.58 6.20
N ASN A 119 -15.58 -1.20 5.03
CA ASN A 119 -16.47 -0.77 3.94
C ASN A 119 -17.35 -1.97 3.48
N ASN A 120 -17.73 -2.05 2.21
CA ASN A 120 -18.62 -3.11 1.69
C ASN A 120 -18.09 -4.53 1.98
N SER A 121 -19.00 -5.52 2.13
CA SER A 121 -18.79 -6.90 2.66
C SER A 121 -17.35 -7.46 2.81
N PRO A 122 -16.72 -7.28 3.98
CA PRO A 122 -16.66 -6.02 4.71
C PRO A 122 -15.39 -5.22 4.36
N CYS A 123 -14.56 -5.75 3.47
CA CYS A 123 -13.36 -5.11 2.96
C CYS A 123 -13.28 -5.27 1.43
N ASP A 124 -13.79 -4.27 0.71
CA ASP A 124 -13.73 -4.18 -0.75
C ASP A 124 -12.63 -3.18 -1.18
N PRO A 125 -11.51 -3.66 -1.75
CA PRO A 125 -10.40 -2.80 -2.19
C PRO A 125 -10.69 -2.02 -3.49
N THR A 126 -11.85 -2.25 -4.13
CA THR A 126 -12.31 -1.58 -5.36
C THR A 126 -13.33 -0.48 -5.10
N SER A 127 -13.91 -0.44 -3.89
CA SER A 127 -14.85 0.59 -3.45
C SER A 127 -14.10 1.77 -2.81
N ASN A 128 -14.84 2.75 -2.30
CA ASN A 128 -14.27 3.89 -1.59
C ASN A 128 -13.53 3.40 -0.33
N VAL A 129 -12.20 3.41 -0.41
CA VAL A 129 -11.32 3.12 0.72
C VAL A 129 -11.13 4.39 1.54
N THR A 130 -11.49 4.33 2.82
CA THR A 130 -11.23 5.41 3.79
C THR A 130 -10.07 5.01 4.68
N PRO A 131 -8.84 5.55 4.46
CA PRO A 131 -7.68 5.21 5.27
C PRO A 131 -7.96 5.49 6.75
N LYS A 132 -7.69 4.50 7.59
CA LYS A 132 -7.86 4.59 9.04
C LYS A 132 -6.70 3.86 9.68
N ALA A 133 -6.00 4.54 10.57
CA ALA A 133 -4.77 4.01 11.13
C ALA A 133 -4.99 2.76 11.97
N ASN A 134 -3.85 2.10 12.21
CA ASN A 134 -3.52 1.24 13.35
C ASN A 134 -3.17 -0.22 13.01
N LEU A 135 -3.36 -0.71 11.78
CA LEU A 135 -2.86 -2.06 11.47
C LEU A 135 -1.34 -2.15 11.62
N ARG A 136 -0.84 -3.32 12.04
CA ARG A 136 0.58 -3.67 12.03
C ARG A 136 0.78 -4.84 11.08
N VAL A 137 1.85 -4.81 10.31
CA VAL A 137 2.11 -5.80 9.27
C VAL A 137 3.55 -6.24 9.35
N TRP A 138 3.79 -7.55 9.33
CA TRP A 138 5.13 -8.15 9.23
C TRP A 138 5.20 -9.08 8.04
N VAL A 139 6.38 -9.17 7.41
CA VAL A 139 6.63 -10.08 6.30
C VAL A 139 7.89 -10.88 6.58
N THR A 140 7.80 -12.21 6.39
CA THR A 140 8.99 -13.05 6.36
C THR A 140 9.64 -12.99 4.97
N HIS A 141 10.95 -12.80 4.96
CA HIS A 141 11.76 -12.67 3.75
C HIS A 141 12.58 -13.92 3.55
N ILE A 142 12.43 -14.53 2.37
CA ILE A 142 13.21 -15.70 1.98
C ILE A 142 14.50 -15.22 1.33
N GLN A 143 15.62 -15.34 2.04
CA GLN A 143 16.92 -14.87 1.58
C GLN A 143 17.53 -15.84 0.55
N ASN A 144 18.58 -15.40 -0.16
CA ASN A 144 19.29 -16.27 -1.09
C ASN A 144 19.84 -17.53 -0.39
N ALA A 145 19.82 -18.66 -1.09
CA ALA A 145 20.28 -19.92 -0.52
C ALA A 145 21.76 -19.88 -0.16
N VAL A 146 22.09 -20.35 1.04
CA VAL A 146 23.46 -20.53 1.55
C VAL A 146 23.63 -21.99 1.92
N GLY A 147 24.55 -22.69 1.25
CA GLY A 147 24.80 -24.12 1.51
C GLY A 147 23.58 -25.03 1.26
N GLY A 148 22.64 -24.61 0.40
CA GLY A 148 21.43 -25.37 0.06
C GLY A 148 20.21 -25.09 0.93
N ALA A 149 20.33 -24.25 1.96
CA ALA A 149 19.21 -23.79 2.79
C ALA A 149 18.91 -22.31 2.53
N TYR A 150 17.65 -21.91 2.67
CA TYR A 150 17.23 -20.51 2.55
C TYR A 150 17.12 -19.90 3.95
N PRO A 151 17.96 -18.92 4.32
CA PRO A 151 17.75 -18.16 5.54
C PRO A 151 16.41 -17.42 5.48
N ILE A 152 15.71 -17.34 6.60
CA ILE A 152 14.43 -16.64 6.72
C ILE A 152 14.58 -15.56 7.78
N THR A 153 14.22 -14.34 7.42
CA THR A 153 14.18 -13.18 8.34
C THR A 153 12.77 -12.63 8.40
N GLU A 154 12.41 -11.86 9.42
CA GLU A 154 11.12 -11.16 9.49
C GLU A 154 11.35 -9.68 9.74
N THR A 155 10.59 -8.82 9.06
CA THR A 155 10.61 -7.38 9.33
C THR A 155 9.20 -6.84 9.40
N GLU A 156 9.01 -5.82 10.24
CA GLU A 156 7.82 -4.97 10.16
C GLU A 156 7.81 -4.23 8.83
N SER A 157 6.61 -4.04 8.27
CA SER A 157 6.39 -3.26 7.06
C SER A 157 6.56 -1.78 7.36
N SER A 158 7.29 -1.09 6.48
CA SER A 158 7.54 0.35 6.64
C SER A 158 6.28 1.15 6.41
N ASP A 159 6.05 2.14 7.26
CA ASP A 159 5.06 3.19 7.00
C ASP A 159 5.53 4.11 5.88
N SER A 160 4.62 4.42 4.95
CA SER A 160 4.85 5.37 3.89
C SER A 160 3.73 6.42 3.84
N THR A 161 4.00 7.57 3.23
CA THR A 161 2.98 8.60 3.05
C THR A 161 2.02 8.15 1.95
N LEU A 162 0.73 8.04 2.26
CA LEU A 162 -0.30 7.71 1.28
C LEU A 162 -0.85 8.99 0.63
N GLY A 163 -0.46 9.23 -0.61
CA GLY A 163 -1.03 10.29 -1.42
C GLY A 163 -2.40 9.92 -1.99
N ALA A 164 -3.26 10.92 -2.23
CA ALA A 164 -4.57 10.71 -2.85
C ALA A 164 -4.46 10.03 -4.23
N THR A 165 -3.43 10.39 -5.01
CA THR A 165 -3.16 9.78 -6.33
C THR A 165 -2.78 8.31 -6.21
N GLU A 166 -1.94 7.94 -5.24
CA GLU A 166 -1.56 6.54 -5.02
C GLU A 166 -2.77 5.71 -4.60
N LEU A 167 -3.55 6.20 -3.63
CA LEU A 167 -4.76 5.51 -3.19
C LEU A 167 -5.78 5.34 -4.32
N ALA A 168 -5.97 6.36 -5.17
CA ALA A 168 -6.84 6.27 -6.34
C ALA A 168 -6.31 5.26 -7.36
N ASN A 169 -4.99 5.20 -7.56
CA ASN A 169 -4.35 4.27 -8.47
C ASN A 169 -4.51 2.81 -8.01
N LEU A 170 -4.28 2.54 -6.72
CA LEU A 170 -4.47 1.21 -6.12
C LEU A 170 -5.91 0.71 -6.31
N GLN A 171 -6.91 1.54 -5.97
CA GLN A 171 -8.33 1.21 -6.15
C GLN A 171 -8.68 0.99 -7.63
N ALA A 172 -8.21 1.86 -8.54
CA ALA A 172 -8.51 1.77 -9.96
C ALA A 172 -7.93 0.50 -10.60
N GLN A 173 -6.66 0.19 -10.34
CA GLN A 173 -6.04 -1.03 -10.86
C GLN A 173 -6.75 -2.28 -10.34
N CYS A 174 -7.08 -2.31 -9.03
CA CYS A 174 -7.80 -3.44 -8.45
C CYS A 174 -9.22 -3.59 -9.03
N SER A 175 -9.91 -2.48 -9.29
CA SER A 175 -11.22 -2.49 -9.95
C SER A 175 -11.13 -3.03 -11.38
N PHE A 176 -10.11 -2.66 -12.16
CA PHE A 176 -9.90 -3.22 -13.49
C PHE A 176 -9.62 -4.71 -13.46
N ILE A 177 -8.81 -5.19 -12.50
CA ILE A 177 -8.60 -6.62 -12.28
C ILE A 177 -9.92 -7.34 -12.00
N ASN A 178 -10.74 -6.79 -11.11
CA ASN A 178 -12.01 -7.41 -10.72
C ASN A 178 -12.97 -7.54 -11.91
N ILE A 179 -13.04 -6.52 -12.77
CA ILE A 179 -13.95 -6.48 -13.92
C ILE A 179 -13.41 -7.29 -15.11
N LEU A 180 -12.11 -7.20 -15.41
CA LEU A 180 -11.50 -7.71 -16.64
C LEU A 180 -10.75 -9.03 -16.45
N GLY A 181 -10.32 -9.34 -15.22
CA GLY A 181 -9.47 -10.49 -14.91
C GLY A 181 -10.18 -11.84 -14.97
N SER A 182 -11.51 -11.87 -15.16
CA SER A 182 -12.28 -13.12 -15.23
C SER A 182 -12.04 -14.05 -14.02
N GLY A 183 -11.88 -13.44 -12.83
CA GLY A 183 -11.55 -14.13 -11.58
C GLY A 183 -10.05 -14.22 -11.26
N GLN A 184 -9.17 -13.90 -12.22
CA GLN A 184 -7.73 -13.72 -11.95
C GLN A 184 -7.44 -12.38 -11.27
N GLY A 185 -6.29 -12.30 -10.62
CA GLY A 185 -5.80 -11.14 -9.88
C GLY A 185 -6.48 -10.93 -8.52
N LEU A 186 -7.23 -11.91 -8.03
CA LEU A 186 -7.88 -11.84 -6.72
C LEU A 186 -7.10 -12.69 -5.71
N CYS A 187 -6.52 -12.03 -4.70
CA CYS A 187 -5.88 -12.71 -3.57
C CYS A 187 -6.91 -13.17 -2.52
N SER A 188 -6.46 -13.95 -1.53
CA SER A 188 -7.31 -14.47 -0.45
C SER A 188 -6.78 -14.09 0.93
N CYS A 189 -7.63 -14.21 1.97
CA CYS A 189 -7.33 -13.75 3.32
C CYS A 189 -6.67 -14.78 4.24
N GLY A 190 -6.12 -15.87 3.69
CA GLY A 190 -5.39 -16.87 4.48
C GLY A 190 -6.23 -17.39 5.66
N TYR A 191 -5.65 -17.38 6.86
CA TYR A 191 -6.31 -17.84 8.09
C TYR A 191 -6.00 -16.92 9.28
N GLY A 192 -6.79 -17.10 10.34
CA GLY A 192 -6.71 -16.29 11.55
C GLY A 192 -7.52 -15.00 11.36
N ASP A 193 -8.63 -14.91 12.09
CA ASP A 193 -9.50 -13.74 12.28
C ASP A 193 -10.77 -14.11 13.04
#